data_AF-A0A3C2CVI5-F1
#
_entry.id   AF-A0A3C2CVI5-F1
#
_cell.length_a   1.000
_cell.length_b   1.000
_cell.length_c   1.000
_cell.angle_alpha   90.00
_cell.angle_beta   90.00
_cell.angle_gamma   90.00
#
_symmetry.space_group_name_H-M   'P 1'
#
loop_
_entity.id
_entity.type
_entity.pdbx_description
1 polymer ?
#
loop_
_entity_poly.entity_id
_entity_poly.type
_entity_poly.pdbx_seq_one_letter_code
_entity_poly.pdbx_strand_id
1 'polypeptide(L)' 'KQKIETYHPKIVCFVGKGVYQQYSGKKVLPWGRQSESVVPGTVDFVAPSSSGLVRMRMDEVVGIYEKIPPLIKKLNHL' A
#
# COMPACT_ATOMS: atom_id res chain seq x y z
N LYS A 1 4.20 -11.49 7.73
CA LYS A 1 4.89 -10.50 8.58
C LYS A 1 6.41 -10.67 8.47
N GLN A 2 6.95 -11.85 8.80
CA GLN A 2 8.38 -12.21 8.70
C GLN A 2 9.20 -11.54 7.58
N LYS A 3 8.82 -11.65 6.30
CA LYS A 3 9.58 -11.01 5.20
C LYS A 3 9.72 -9.49 5.38
N ILE A 4 8.67 -8.80 5.83
CA ILE A 4 8.70 -7.35 6.04
C ILE A 4 9.61 -7.00 7.21
N GLU A 5 9.54 -7.78 8.29
CA GLU A 5 10.43 -7.65 9.46
C GLU A 5 11.88 -8.00 9.13
N THR A 6 12.14 -8.87 8.15
CA THR A 6 13.52 -9.18 7.72
C THR A 6 14.09 -8.08 6.84
N TYR A 7 13.35 -7.66 5.83
CA TYR A 7 13.87 -6.76 4.78
C TYR A 7 13.67 -5.27 5.08
N HIS A 8 12.88 -4.92 6.11
CA HIS A 8 12.60 -3.55 6.53
C HIS A 8 12.35 -2.57 5.36
N PRO A 9 11.44 -2.90 4.43
CA PRO A 9 11.16 -2.00 3.32
C PRO A 9 10.56 -0.69 3.84
N LYS A 10 10.89 0.44 3.21
CA LYS A 10 10.26 1.72 3.55
C LYS A 10 8.75 1.70 3.33
N ILE A 11 8.30 1.01 2.28
CA ILE A 11 6.89 0.88 1.90
C ILE A 11 6.62 -0.55 1.45
N VAL A 12 5.51 -1.14 1.90
CA VAL A 12 4.93 -2.36 1.33
C VAL A 12 3.63 -1.98 0.61
N CYS A 13 3.59 -2.26 -0.70
CA CYS A 13 2.41 -2.03 -1.52
C CYS A 13 1.57 -3.32 -1.60
N PHE A 14 0.44 -3.34 -0.88
CA PHE A 14 -0.55 -4.40 -0.95
C PHE A 14 -1.46 -4.17 -2.16
N VAL A 15 -1.31 -5.03 -3.16
CA VAL A 15 -2.03 -4.96 -4.43
C VAL A 15 -3.32 -5.79 -4.32
N GLY A 16 -4.40 -5.12 -3.94
CA GLY A 16 -5.71 -5.70 -3.66
C GLY A 16 -6.21 -5.34 -2.26
N LYS A 17 -7.39 -4.72 -2.18
CA LYS A 17 -7.99 -4.27 -0.91
C LYS A 17 -8.23 -5.41 0.07
N GLY A 18 -8.80 -6.51 -0.44
CA GLY A 18 -9.09 -7.72 0.36
C GLY A 18 -7.84 -8.34 0.98
N VAL A 19 -6.73 -8.34 0.24
CA VAL A 19 -5.44 -8.85 0.76
C VAL A 19 -5.01 -8.05 1.98
N TYR A 20 -5.04 -6.72 1.90
CA TYR A 20 -4.67 -5.89 3.03
C TYR A 20 -5.69 -5.94 4.17
N GLN A 21 -6.99 -6.04 3.89
CA GLN A 21 -8.02 -6.21 4.92
C GLN A 21 -7.79 -7.50 5.72
N GLN A 22 -7.51 -8.62 5.04
CA GLN A 22 -7.18 -9.89 5.71
C GLN A 22 -5.87 -9.80 6.48
N TYR A 23 -4.86 -9.14 5.90
CA TYR A 23 -3.55 -9.00 6.53
C TYR A 23 -3.56 -8.10 7.78
N SER A 24 -4.31 -7.00 7.73
CA SER A 24 -4.38 -5.99 8.80
C SER A 24 -5.51 -6.21 9.81
N GLY A 25 -6.51 -7.03 9.46
CA GLY A 25 -7.75 -7.18 10.24
C GLY A 25 -8.74 -6.01 10.10
N LYS A 26 -8.41 -4.98 9.31
CA LYS A 26 -9.28 -3.81 9.12
C LYS A 26 -10.38 -4.07 8.11
N LYS A 27 -11.60 -3.66 8.44
CA LYS A 27 -12.78 -3.84 7.56
C LYS A 27 -12.95 -2.74 6.53
N VAL A 28 -12.72 -1.48 6.91
CA VAL A 28 -12.89 -0.32 6.01
C VAL A 28 -11.60 0.46 5.99
N LEU A 29 -11.07 0.71 4.80
CA LEU A 29 -9.81 1.43 4.61
C LEU A 29 -9.79 2.13 3.24
N PRO A 30 -9.09 3.27 3.11
CA PRO A 30 -8.93 3.96 1.83
C PRO A 30 -7.86 3.30 0.97
N TRP A 31 -7.84 3.63 -0.32
CA TRP A 31 -6.67 3.40 -1.17
C TRP A 31 -5.53 4.35 -0.78
N GLY A 32 -4.29 3.93 -1.04
CA GLY A 32 -3.09 4.70 -0.78
C GLY A 32 -2.43 4.37 0.56
N ARG A 33 -1.68 5.33 1.10
CA ARG A 33 -0.99 5.20 2.40
C ARG A 33 -2.00 4.98 3.52
N GLN A 34 -1.69 4.02 4.39
CA GLN A 34 -2.46 3.75 5.60
C GLN A 34 -1.92 4.56 6.79
N SER A 35 -2.81 4.91 7.72
CA SER A 35 -2.45 5.67 8.93
C SER A 35 -1.60 4.86 9.90
N GLU A 36 -1.81 3.54 9.93
CA GLU A 36 -1.10 2.60 10.78
C GLU A 36 -0.50 1.50 9.93
N SER A 37 0.71 1.10 10.30
CA SER A 37 1.42 -0.04 9.74
C SER A 37 1.19 -1.30 10.58
N VAL A 38 1.02 -2.45 9.94
CA VAL A 38 0.98 -3.74 10.64
C VAL A 38 2.35 -4.13 11.19
N VAL A 39 3.44 -3.77 10.49
CA VAL A 39 4.82 -3.96 10.94
C VAL A 39 5.44 -2.59 11.20
N PRO A 40 5.87 -2.29 12.44
CA PRO A 40 6.48 -1.00 12.77
C PRO A 40 7.67 -0.65 11.87
N GLY A 41 7.82 0.63 11.54
CA GLY A 41 8.93 1.11 10.69
C GLY A 41 8.74 0.90 9.18
N THR A 42 7.69 0.19 8.76
CA THR A 42 7.31 0.01 7.35
C THR A 42 6.00 0.72 7.07
N VAL A 43 5.91 1.53 6.02
CA VAL A 43 4.63 2.12 5.62
C VAL A 43 3.79 1.11 4.84
N ASP A 44 2.55 0.92 5.26
CA ASP A 44 1.58 0.15 4.48
C ASP A 44 0.91 1.06 3.43
N PHE A 45 0.91 0.60 2.18
CA PHE A 45 0.23 1.25 1.05
C PHE A 45 -0.69 0.25 0.37
N VAL A 46 -1.92 0.66 0.04
CA VAL A 46 -2.92 -0.24 -0.56
C VAL A 46 -3.27 0.27 -1.95
N ALA A 47 -3.13 -0.58 -2.95
CA ALA A 47 -3.36 -0.26 -4.35
C ALA A 47 -4.33 -1.26 -5.00
N PRO A 48 -5.07 -0.87 -6.06
CA PRO A 48 -5.85 -1.82 -6.85
C PRO A 48 -4.93 -2.83 -7.55
N SER A 49 -5.47 -4.01 -7.87
CA SER A 49 -4.74 -4.97 -8.71
C SER A 49 -4.60 -4.45 -10.13
N SER A 50 -3.46 -4.72 -10.76
CA SER A 50 -3.20 -4.44 -12.18
C SER A 50 -3.85 -5.47 -13.13
N SER A 51 -4.60 -6.45 -12.60
CA SER A 51 -5.35 -7.42 -13.41
C SER A 51 -6.48 -6.74 -14.18
N GLY A 52 -6.69 -7.16 -15.43
CA GLY A 52 -7.82 -6.70 -16.27
C GLY A 52 -9.22 -7.07 -15.75
N LEU A 53 -9.31 -7.88 -14.68
CA LEU A 53 -10.57 -8.17 -14.00
C LEU A 53 -11.02 -7.03 -13.08
N VAL A 54 -10.12 -6.10 -12.73
CA VAL A 54 -10.46 -4.96 -11.86
C VAL A 54 -11.29 -3.96 -12.65
N ARG A 55 -12.50 -3.68 -12.14
CA ARG A 55 -13.41 -2.66 -12.68
C ARG A 55 -13.08 -1.27 -12.11
N MET A 56 -11.88 -0.79 -12.38
CA MET A 56 -11.41 0.56 -12.04
C MET A 56 -10.80 1.17 -13.30
N ARG A 57 -11.02 2.46 -13.54
CA ARG A 57 -10.45 3.11 -14.72
C ARG A 57 -8.93 3.24 -14.57
N MET A 58 -8.21 3.18 -15.69
CA MET A 58 -6.74 3.19 -15.67
C MET A 58 -6.18 4.48 -15.06
N ASP A 59 -6.78 5.62 -15.34
CA ASP A 59 -6.44 6.92 -14.74
C ASP A 59 -6.62 6.93 -13.22
N GLU A 60 -7.66 6.27 -12.69
CA GLU A 60 -7.87 6.11 -11.25
C GLU A 60 -6.81 5.20 -10.62
N VAL A 61 -6.45 4.11 -11.31
CA VAL A 61 -5.36 3.22 -10.88
C VAL A 61 -4.05 4.00 -10.82
N VAL A 62 -3.69 4.69 -11.90
CA VAL A 62 -2.47 5.49 -12.01
C VAL A 62 -2.45 6.58 -10.93
N GLY A 63 -3.54 7.32 -10.73
CA GLY A 63 -3.63 8.36 -9.70
C GLY A 63 -3.47 7.85 -8.26
N ILE A 64 -3.70 6.56 -8.00
CA ILE A 64 -3.34 5.93 -6.73
C ILE A 64 -1.82 5.69 -6.68
N TYR A 65 -1.25 5.02 -7.67
CA TYR A 65 0.19 4.69 -7.70
C TYR A 65 1.11 5.92 -7.74
N GLU A 66 0.68 7.03 -8.37
CA GLU A 66 1.39 8.30 -8.41
C GLU A 66 1.66 8.91 -7.03
N LYS A 67 0.97 8.44 -5.98
CA LYS A 67 1.21 8.87 -4.59
C LYS A 67 2.46 8.24 -3.98
N ILE A 68 3.03 7.18 -4.60
CA ILE A 68 4.20 6.46 -4.08
C ILE A 68 5.49 7.27 -4.21
N PRO A 69 5.86 7.84 -5.38
CA PRO A 69 7.08 8.63 -5.51
C PRO A 69 7.23 9.79 -4.49
N PRO A 70 6.23 10.68 -4.29
CA PRO A 70 6.35 11.74 -3.28
C PRO A 70 6.41 11.18 -1.85
N LEU A 71 5.75 10.05 -1.58
CA LEU A 71 5.82 9.38 -0.29
C LEU A 71 7.22 8.81 -0.02
N ILE A 72 7.86 8.15 -0.99
CA ILE A 72 9.25 7.66 -0.87
C ILE A 72 10.20 8.83 -0.64
N LYS A 73 10.07 9.93 -1.39
CA LYS A 73 10.89 11.13 -1.17
C LYS A 73 10.79 11.62 0.28
N LYS A 74 9.57 11.75 0.81
CA LYS A 74 9.36 12.16 2.21
C LYS A 74 10.05 11.22 3.20
N LEU A 75 10.00 9.90 2.98
CA LEU A 75 10.64 8.90 3.85
C LEU A 75 12.18 8.86 3.72
N ASN A 76 12.77 9.43 2.67
CA ASN A 76 14.22 9.54 2.51
C ASN A 76 14.80 10.79 3.19
N HIS A 77 13.95 11.77 3.51
CA HIS A 77 14.33 13.02 4.16
C HIS A 77 13.95 13.06 5.65
N LEU A 78 13.49 11.94 6.20
CA LEU A 78 13.30 11.67 7.63
C LEU A 78 14.48 10.84 8.14
#